data_AF-A0A7Y3AGR0-F1
#
_entry.id   AF-A0A7Y3AGR0-F1
#
_cell.length_a   1.000
_cell.length_b   1.000
_cell.length_c   1.000
_cell.angle_alpha   90.00
_cell.angle_beta   90.00
_cell.angle_gamma   90.00
#
_symmetry.space_group_name_H-M   'P 1'
#
loop_
_entity.id
_entity.type
_entity.pdbx_description
1 polymer ?
#
loop_
_entity_poly.entity_id
_entity_poly.type
_entity_poly.pdbx_seq_one_letter_code
_entity_poly.pdbx_strand_id
1 'polypeptide(L)'
;MVSLALALGLSSMTSATTQIDSLFLDEGFGTLDEDALEIAIAALVGLRNQGKLVGIISHVASLKDRIPTQIEIIPGSGGINTIIGPGVSRD
;
A
#
# COMPACT_ATOMS: atom_id res chain seq x y z
N MET A 1 11.77 -9.05 -2.67
CA MET A 1 12.10 -9.11 -1.22
C MET A 1 12.78 -7.85 -0.67
N VAL A 2 13.77 -7.22 -1.35
CA VAL A 2 14.52 -6.08 -0.77
C VAL A 2 13.66 -4.84 -0.49
N SER A 3 12.74 -4.47 -1.38
CA SER A 3 11.96 -3.22 -1.26
C SER A 3 11.05 -3.18 -0.02
N LEU A 4 10.27 -4.25 0.24
CA LEU A 4 9.38 -4.31 1.41
C LEU A 4 10.14 -4.37 2.74
N ALA A 5 11.19 -5.18 2.82
CA ALA A 5 12.02 -5.30 4.02
C ALA A 5 12.76 -3.98 4.32
N LEU A 6 13.22 -3.27 3.28
CA LEU A 6 13.82 -1.94 3.38
C LEU A 6 12.79 -0.89 3.84
N ALA A 7 11.59 -0.90 3.26
CA ALA A 7 10.50 -0.01 3.64
C ALA A 7 10.06 -0.21 5.10
N LEU A 8 9.95 -1.47 5.54
CA LEU A 8 9.65 -1.84 6.93
C LEU A 8 10.80 -1.44 7.87
N GLY A 9 12.05 -1.70 7.47
CA GLY A 9 13.25 -1.33 8.23
C GLY A 9 13.43 0.19 8.37
N LEU A 10 13.19 0.96 7.31
CA LEU A 10 13.23 2.42 7.35
C LEU A 10 12.09 2.98 8.21
N SER A 11 10.90 2.39 8.12
CA SER A 11 9.77 2.75 8.98
C SER A 11 10.07 2.48 10.46
N SER A 12 10.71 1.37 10.81
CA SER A 12 11.05 1.05 12.21
C SER A 12 12.27 1.82 12.75
N MET A 13 13.13 2.36 11.87
CA MET A 13 14.33 3.14 12.22
C MET A 13 14.07 4.65 12.42
N THR A 14 12.84 5.06 12.74
CA THR A 14 12.54 6.45 13.09
C THR A 14 13.17 6.83 14.43
N SER A 15 14.34 7.47 14.38
CA SER A 15 14.93 8.22 15.50
C SER A 15 14.08 9.45 15.84
N ALA A 16 14.23 9.97 17.06
CA ALA A 16 13.46 11.06 17.68
C ALA A 16 13.35 12.39 16.89
N THR A 17 13.98 12.51 15.71
CA THR A 17 14.03 13.72 14.88
C THR A 17 13.34 13.59 13.52
N THR A 18 12.98 12.39 13.08
CA THR A 18 12.35 12.16 11.77
C THR A 18 11.32 11.04 11.88
N GLN A 19 10.05 11.39 12.04
CA GLN A 19 8.95 10.43 11.99
C GLN A 19 8.56 10.22 10.53
N ILE A 20 8.55 8.94 10.10
CA ILE A 20 7.95 8.58 8.81
C ILE A 20 6.47 8.34 9.08
N ASP A 21 5.67 9.37 8.80
CA ASP A 21 4.22 9.34 9.02
C ASP A 21 3.48 8.63 7.88
N SER A 22 4.10 8.53 6.69
CA SER A 22 3.50 7.91 5.51
C SER A 22 4.49 7.04 4.74
N LEU A 23 4.07 5.83 4.38
CA LEU A 23 4.81 4.89 3.55
C LEU A 23 3.97 4.49 2.34
N PHE A 24 4.52 4.63 1.13
CA PHE A 24 3.88 4.17 -0.10
C PHE A 24 4.70 3.04 -0.71
N LEU A 25 4.03 1.93 -1.03
CA LEU A 25 4.62 0.75 -1.64
C LEU A 25 4.06 0.61 -3.05
N ASP A 26 4.93 0.74 -4.04
CA ASP A 26 4.62 0.53 -5.44
C ASP A 26 5.02 -0.88 -5.87
N GLU A 27 4.43 -1.34 -6.97
CA GLU A 27 4.29 -2.74 -7.40
C GLU A 27 5.46 -3.70 -7.08
N GLY A 28 5.10 -4.93 -6.70
CA GLY A 28 6.04 -6.00 -6.32
C GLY A 28 5.40 -7.18 -5.60
N PHE A 29 4.09 -7.09 -5.31
CA PHE A 29 3.31 -8.15 -4.68
C PHE A 29 2.88 -9.26 -5.65
N GLY A 30 2.78 -8.98 -6.96
CA GLY A 30 2.37 -9.98 -7.96
C GLY A 30 3.43 -11.04 -8.27
N THR A 31 4.68 -10.79 -7.87
CA THR A 31 5.78 -11.77 -7.95
C THR A 31 5.94 -12.59 -6.68
N LEU A 32 5.11 -12.36 -5.66
CA LEU A 32 5.12 -13.12 -4.41
C LEU A 32 4.17 -14.32 -4.55
N ASP A 33 4.59 -15.44 -3.99
CA ASP A 33 3.67 -16.53 -3.66
C ASP A 33 2.67 -16.09 -2.58
N GLU A 34 1.61 -16.86 -2.42
CA GLU A 34 0.49 -16.55 -1.53
C GLU A 34 0.93 -16.42 -0.06
N ASP A 35 1.85 -17.27 0.40
CA ASP A 35 2.38 -17.25 1.77
C ASP A 35 3.22 -15.99 2.02
N ALA A 36 4.12 -15.65 1.08
CA ALA A 36 4.93 -14.43 1.18
C ALA A 36 4.07 -13.16 1.12
N LEU A 37 2.99 -13.16 0.35
CA LEU A 37 2.02 -12.07 0.30
C LEU A 37 1.29 -11.91 1.63
N GLU A 38 0.88 -13.00 2.29
CA GLU A 38 0.26 -12.94 3.63
C GLU A 38 1.18 -12.28 4.65
N ILE A 39 2.45 -12.71 4.69
CA ILE A 39 3.46 -12.16 5.61
C ILE A 39 3.64 -10.66 5.35
N ALA A 40 3.70 -10.26 4.09
CA ALA A 40 3.81 -8.87 3.71
C ALA A 40 2.62 -8.05 4.21
N ILE A 41 1.40 -8.52 3.98
CA ILE A 41 0.17 -7.85 4.43
C ILE A 41 0.13 -7.74 5.96
N ALA A 42 0.48 -8.81 6.67
CA ALA A 42 0.53 -8.80 8.13
C ALA A 42 1.50 -7.74 8.67
N ALA A 43 2.66 -7.57 8.04
CA ALA A 43 3.63 -6.54 8.41
C ALA A 43 3.09 -5.12 8.17
N LEU A 44 2.37 -4.90 7.06
CA LEU A 44 1.76 -3.61 6.72
C LEU A 44 0.64 -3.24 7.67
N VAL A 45 -0.19 -4.21 8.09
CA VAL A 45 -1.20 -4.03 9.14
C VAL A 45 -0.54 -3.68 10.47
N GLY A 46 0.58 -4.32 10.81
CA GLY A 46 1.37 -4.00 11.99
C GLY A 46 1.87 -2.55 12.01
N LEU A 47 2.35 -2.04 10.88
CA LEU A 47 2.77 -0.64 10.74
C LEU A 47 1.60 0.34 10.90
N ARG A 48 0.43 0.04 10.32
CA ARG A 48 -0.77 0.86 10.47
C ARG A 48 -1.16 1.03 11.93
N ASN A 49 -1.07 -0.04 12.73
CA ASN A 49 -1.36 0.00 14.16
C ASN A 49 -0.38 0.86 14.97
N GLN A 50 0.79 1.20 14.42
CA GLN A 50 1.74 2.15 15.01
C GLN A 50 1.41 3.61 14.68
N GLY A 51 0.25 3.90 14.08
CA GLY A 51 -0.17 5.25 13.72
C GLY A 51 0.42 5.77 12.41
N LYS A 52 1.03 4.89 11.60
CA LYS A 52 1.63 5.25 10.32
C LYS A 52 0.63 5.06 9.18
N LEU A 53 0.59 6.00 8.26
CA LEU A 53 -0.18 5.89 7.03
C LEU A 53 0.57 4.97 6.06
N VAL A 54 -0.09 3.91 5.59
CA VAL A 54 0.49 2.97 4.63
C VAL A 54 -0.39 2.94 3.38
N GLY A 55 0.17 3.33 2.24
CA GLY A 55 -0.44 3.25 0.92
C GLY A 55 0.20 2.13 0.11
N ILE A 56 -0.61 1.38 -0.63
CA ILE A 56 -0.17 0.26 -1.47
C ILE A 56 -0.73 0.47 -2.87
N ILE A 57 0.13 0.39 -3.87
CA ILE A 57 -0.22 0.40 -5.30
C ILE A 57 0.01 -1.02 -5.80
N SER A 58 -1.05 -1.67 -6.24
CA SER A 58 -0.97 -3.04 -6.73
C SER A 58 -2.13 -3.38 -7.68
N HIS A 59 -1.84 -4.19 -8.69
CA HIS A 59 -2.83 -4.83 -9.54
C HIS A 59 -3.29 -6.20 -9.01
N VAL A 60 -2.77 -6.68 -7.88
CA VAL A 60 -3.06 -8.01 -7.33
C VAL A 60 -4.44 -8.03 -6.66
N ALA A 61 -5.33 -8.92 -7.12
CA ALA A 61 -6.70 -9.02 -6.61
C ALA A 61 -6.77 -9.41 -5.12
N SER A 62 -5.91 -10.31 -4.65
CA SER A 62 -5.91 -10.77 -3.26
C SER A 62 -5.55 -9.68 -2.24
N LEU A 63 -4.87 -8.59 -2.67
CA LEU A 63 -4.67 -7.41 -1.83
C LEU A 63 -5.96 -6.60 -1.64
N LYS A 64 -6.82 -6.54 -2.67
CA LYS A 64 -8.11 -5.84 -2.61
C LYS A 64 -9.03 -6.46 -1.57
N ASP A 65 -9.09 -7.80 -1.50
CA ASP A 65 -9.95 -8.51 -0.56
C ASP A 65 -9.55 -8.30 0.92
N ARG A 66 -8.27 -7.98 1.16
CA ARG A 66 -7.71 -7.85 2.52
C ARG A 66 -7.67 -6.42 3.04
N ILE A 67 -7.74 -5.41 2.15
CA ILE A 67 -7.66 -4.00 2.50
C ILE A 67 -9.00 -3.32 2.18
N PRO A 68 -9.83 -2.99 3.20
CA PRO A 68 -11.19 -2.49 2.97
C PRO A 68 -11.25 -1.07 2.40
N THR A 69 -10.24 -0.25 2.68
CA THR A 69 -10.16 1.13 2.16
C THR A 69 -9.36 1.12 0.87
N GLN A 70 -10.05 1.31 -0.26
CA GLN A 70 -9.45 1.23 -1.59
C GLN A 70 -9.75 2.47 -2.43
N ILE A 71 -8.77 2.87 -3.25
CA ILE A 71 -8.94 3.82 -4.33
C ILE A 71 -8.78 3.02 -5.62
N GLU A 72 -9.84 2.96 -6.41
CA GLU A 72 -9.90 2.24 -7.67
C GLU A 72 -9.69 3.19 -8.85
N ILE A 73 -8.89 2.74 -9.82
CA ILE A 73 -8.67 3.44 -11.08
C ILE A 73 -9.40 2.66 -12.18
N ILE A 74 -10.42 3.28 -12.78
CA ILE A 74 -11.17 2.76 -13.91
C ILE A 74 -10.61 3.37 -15.20
N PRO A 75 -10.01 2.57 -16.11
CA PRO A 75 -9.54 3.07 -17.39
C PRO A 75 -10.74 3.51 -18.25
N GLY A 76 -10.71 4.74 -18.74
CA GLY A 76 -11.73 5.30 -19.62
C GLY A 76 -11.26 5.40 -21.07
N SER A 77 -12.19 5.72 -21.97
CA SER A 77 -11.88 5.96 -23.38
C SER A 77 -11.11 7.27 -23.58
N GLY A 78 -10.13 7.27 -24.49
CA GLY A 78 -9.40 8.48 -24.86
C GLY A 78 -8.25 8.86 -23.91
N GLY A 79 -7.73 7.91 -23.12
CA GLY A 79 -6.59 8.14 -22.22
C GLY A 79 -6.96 8.85 -20.91
N ILE A 80 -8.26 9.03 -20.64
CA ILE A 80 -8.76 9.60 -19.39
C ILE A 80 -9.13 8.45 -18.46
N ASN A 81 -8.54 8.42 -17.27
CA ASN A 81 -8.88 7.46 -16.23
C ASN A 81 -9.82 8.10 -15.21
N THR A 82 -10.78 7.32 -14.70
CA THR A 82 -11.67 7.74 -13.62
C THR A 82 -11.18 7.14 -12.32
N ILE A 83 -11.02 7.96 -11.28
CA ILE A 83 -10.63 7.52 -9.94
C ILE A 83 -11.89 7.45 -9.08
N ILE A 84 -12.08 6.36 -8.35
CA ILE A 84 -13.22 6.15 -7.46
C ILE A 84 -12.71 5.67 -6.11
N GLY A 85 -13.17 6.27 -5.02
CA GLY A 85 -12.80 5.81 -3.69
C GLY A 85 -13.10 6.84 -2.61
N PRO A 86 -12.85 6.48 -1.34
CA PRO A 86 -12.99 7.39 -0.22
C PRO A 86 -12.11 8.63 -0.40
N GLY A 87 -12.67 9.82 -0.19
CA GLY A 87 -11.94 11.08 -0.31
C GLY A 87 -11.73 11.58 -1.75
N VAL A 88 -12.22 10.87 -2.76
CA VAL A 88 -12.20 11.33 -4.15
C VAL A 88 -13.43 12.22 -4.40
N SER A 89 -13.22 13.55 -4.37
CA SER A 89 -14.22 14.52 -4.85
C SER A 89 -13.92 14.88 -6.31
N ARG A 90 -14.96 14.88 -7.15
CA ARG A 90 -14.95 15.59 -8.42
C ARG A 90 -15.27 17.05 -8.12
N ASP A 91 -14.27 17.92 -8.17
CA ASP A 91 -14.50 19.35 -8.39
C ASP A 91 -15.00 19.58 -9.83
#